data_AF-A0A6F9BLU0-F1
#
_entry.id   AF-A0A6F9BLU0-F1
#
_cell.length_a   1.000
_cell.length_b   1.000
_cell.length_c   1.000
_cell.angle_alpha   90.00
_cell.angle_beta   90.00
_cell.angle_gamma   90.00
#
_symmetry.space_group_name_H-M   'P 1'
#
loop_
_entity.id
_entity.type
_entity.pdbx_description
1 polymer ?
#
loop_
_entity_poly.entity_id
_entity_poly.type
_entity_poly.pdbx_seq_one_letter_code
_entity_poly.pdbx_strand_id
1 'polypeptide(L)'
;LPNMFGSLSSTIMSLMIGSYASSAVTFPGVKLIYDAGVSFRVIMWVWSGLAGFVFLNCFFNWPVEAFPTPDEVNYRHHPILTVCPSLSLSLSDTIPLRRSVFSPIFLWSLVTMGMTQLRIIFYMGAMNKMLEFLVTHGNPHSSELIVEAEKKVSFYSSIFGTLQLLCLVTCPLIGYIMDWRMKECVDETRKDTETEKRPADGPTRDKKIQKITNAMRAFIFTNLLLLLFGVCCLIDNLPLQILTFILHTVVRGFIHSCCGGLYAAVYPSNQFGTLIGLQSMISAVIALLQQPLFVVMVGSLHGDPYWINLGMVLFSLAGFLLPVYLFYHRRHLIQEKEAQDKNATGQEREALNHSETNGLKHRSNGHSIQEA
;
A
#
# COMPACT_ATOMS: atom_id res chain seq x y z
N LEU A 1 -1.54 16.34 -6.15
CA LEU A 1 -0.20 16.62 -5.60
C LEU A 1 0.86 15.61 -6.02
N PRO A 2 0.78 14.29 -5.71
CA PRO A 2 1.86 13.35 -6.04
C PRO A 2 2.13 13.30 -7.55
N ASN A 3 1.07 13.26 -8.36
CA ASN A 3 1.14 13.20 -9.83
C ASN A 3 1.87 14.38 -10.49
N MET A 4 2.08 15.51 -9.79
CA MET A 4 2.81 16.66 -10.33
C MET A 4 4.32 16.41 -10.42
N PHE A 5 4.82 15.41 -9.72
CA PHE A 5 6.26 15.15 -9.62
C PHE A 5 6.73 14.02 -10.55
N GLY A 6 5.90 13.59 -11.50
CA GLY A 6 6.26 12.64 -12.54
C GLY A 6 6.86 11.35 -11.96
N SER A 7 8.15 11.12 -12.19
CA SER A 7 8.90 9.96 -11.69
C SER A 7 9.04 9.89 -10.17
N LEU A 8 8.86 11.00 -9.44
CA LEU A 8 8.89 11.06 -7.97
C LEU A 8 7.52 10.90 -7.29
N SER A 9 6.43 10.73 -8.06
CA SER A 9 5.07 10.65 -7.52
C SER A 9 4.89 9.56 -6.46
N SER A 10 5.50 8.38 -6.69
CA SER A 10 5.46 7.23 -5.77
C SER A 10 6.18 7.53 -4.45
N THR A 11 7.34 8.16 -4.51
CA THR A 11 8.14 8.56 -3.34
C THR A 11 7.42 9.61 -2.51
N ILE A 12 6.83 10.62 -3.15
CA ILE A 12 6.10 11.69 -2.45
C ILE A 12 4.84 11.16 -1.81
N MET A 13 4.12 10.26 -2.49
CA MET A 13 2.97 9.60 -1.90
C MET A 13 3.38 8.76 -0.67
N SER A 14 4.47 8.01 -0.77
CA SER A 14 5.00 7.21 0.35
C SER A 14 5.44 8.10 1.51
N LEU A 15 6.03 9.27 1.23
CA LEU A 15 6.39 10.27 2.24
C LEU A 15 5.15 10.86 2.92
N MET A 16 4.10 11.22 2.16
CA MET A 16 2.84 11.71 2.73
C MET A 16 2.19 10.69 3.67
N ILE A 17 2.18 9.41 3.27
CA ILE A 17 1.72 8.30 4.12
C ILE A 17 2.60 8.17 5.37
N GLY A 18 3.93 8.25 5.22
CA GLY A 18 4.89 8.22 6.32
C GLY A 18 4.66 9.34 7.33
N SER A 19 4.41 10.57 6.86
CA SER A 19 4.11 11.71 7.71
C SER A 19 2.83 11.51 8.52
N TYR A 20 1.78 10.99 7.89
CA TYR A 20 0.55 10.62 8.58
C TYR A 20 0.78 9.54 9.64
N ALA A 21 1.49 8.46 9.29
CA ALA A 21 1.80 7.37 10.22
C ALA A 21 2.73 7.79 11.37
N SER A 22 3.63 8.74 11.13
CA SER A 22 4.56 9.28 12.13
C SER A 22 3.89 10.27 13.10
N SER A 23 2.65 10.68 12.86
CA SER A 23 1.97 11.74 13.63
C SER A 23 1.88 11.49 15.13
N ALA A 24 1.94 10.24 15.61
CA ALA A 24 1.91 9.96 17.05
C ALA A 24 3.25 10.21 17.78
N VAL A 25 4.29 10.71 17.08
CA VAL A 25 5.42 11.44 17.70
C VAL A 25 4.99 12.74 18.39
N THR A 26 3.79 13.25 18.05
CA THR A 26 3.26 14.43 18.73
C THR A 26 3.09 14.22 20.23
N PHE A 27 2.73 13.01 20.67
CA PHE A 27 2.57 12.69 22.10
C PHE A 27 3.85 12.91 22.92
N PRO A 28 5.01 12.29 22.60
CA PRO A 28 6.24 12.58 23.33
C PRO A 28 6.70 14.03 23.13
N GLY A 29 6.45 14.65 21.97
CA GLY A 29 6.76 16.06 21.75
C GLY A 29 6.03 16.99 22.73
N VAL A 30 4.72 16.81 22.88
CA VAL A 30 3.90 17.55 23.86
C VAL A 30 4.37 17.27 25.28
N LYS A 31 4.64 16.01 25.60
CA LYS A 31 5.10 15.60 26.93
C LYS A 31 6.43 16.28 27.29
N LEU A 32 7.41 16.30 26.39
CA LEU A 32 8.69 16.97 26.61
C LEU A 32 8.53 18.47 26.89
N ILE A 33 7.64 19.14 26.16
CA ILE A 33 7.36 20.57 26.36
C ILE A 33 6.66 20.81 27.70
N TYR A 34 5.74 19.92 28.08
CA TYR A 34 5.06 19.97 29.37
C TYR A 34 6.03 19.73 30.54
N ASP A 35 6.89 18.72 30.44
CA ASP A 35 7.90 18.38 31.44
C ASP A 35 8.95 19.50 31.58
N ALA A 36 9.17 20.32 30.54
CA ALA A 36 10.00 21.52 30.58
C ALA A 36 9.34 22.72 31.33
N GLY A 37 8.14 22.53 31.89
CA GLY A 37 7.44 23.52 32.71
C GLY A 37 6.43 24.38 31.96
N VAL A 38 6.17 24.12 30.67
CA VAL A 38 5.16 24.85 29.91
C VAL A 38 3.76 24.31 30.24
N SER A 39 2.84 25.20 30.61
CA SER A 39 1.45 24.80 30.89
C SER A 39 0.79 24.14 29.67
N PHE A 40 0.07 23.03 29.91
CA PHE A 40 -0.66 22.29 28.87
C PHE A 40 -1.62 23.18 28.06
N ARG A 41 -2.24 24.19 28.70
CA ARG A 41 -3.11 25.15 28.01
C ARG A 41 -2.36 25.93 26.93
N VAL A 42 -1.13 26.37 27.22
CA VAL A 42 -0.30 27.13 26.27
C VAL A 42 0.06 26.26 25.08
N ILE A 43 0.47 25.01 25.33
CA ILE A 43 0.78 24.04 24.27
C ILE A 43 -0.40 23.86 23.33
N MET A 44 -1.61 23.68 23.87
CA MET A 44 -2.83 23.50 23.06
C MET A 44 -3.22 24.75 22.27
N TRP A 45 -3.10 25.95 22.85
CA TRP A 45 -3.35 27.20 22.12
C TRP A 45 -2.36 27.41 20.97
N VAL A 46 -1.08 27.15 21.20
CA VAL A 46 -0.05 27.23 20.15
C VAL A 46 -0.34 26.24 19.03
N TRP A 47 -0.69 24.99 19.37
CA TRP A 47 -1.05 23.98 18.38
C TRP A 47 -2.30 24.41 17.58
N SER A 48 -3.34 24.90 18.25
CA SER A 48 -4.53 25.43 17.57
C SER A 48 -4.18 26.57 16.61
N GLY A 49 -3.26 27.46 16.99
CA GLY A 49 -2.77 28.53 16.14
C GLY A 49 -2.03 28.02 14.90
N LEU A 50 -1.13 27.05 15.07
CA LEU A 50 -0.42 26.40 13.95
C LEU A 50 -1.41 25.70 13.01
N ALA A 51 -2.39 24.97 13.55
CA ALA A 51 -3.40 24.30 12.75
C ALA A 51 -4.26 25.31 11.95
N GLY A 52 -4.63 26.42 12.57
CA GLY A 52 -5.31 27.53 11.89
C GLY A 52 -4.47 28.15 10.78
N PHE A 53 -3.17 28.32 10.99
CA PHE A 53 -2.26 28.83 9.95
C PHE A 53 -2.15 27.88 8.75
N VAL A 54 -2.02 26.58 8.99
CA VAL A 54 -2.03 25.56 7.92
C VAL A 54 -3.36 25.59 7.17
N PHE A 55 -4.49 25.70 7.88
CA PHE A 55 -5.80 25.81 7.25
C PHE A 55 -5.92 27.04 6.34
N LEU A 56 -5.49 28.21 6.81
CA LEU A 56 -5.47 29.43 6.01
C LEU A 56 -4.59 29.27 4.76
N ASN A 57 -3.39 28.70 4.92
CA ASN A 57 -2.51 28.43 3.80
C ASN A 57 -3.16 27.49 2.77
N CYS A 58 -3.82 26.42 3.21
CA CYS A 58 -4.57 25.52 2.33
C CYS A 58 -5.74 26.23 1.65
N PHE A 59 -6.47 27.09 2.36
CA PHE A 59 -7.60 27.84 1.81
C PHE A 59 -7.17 28.81 0.71
N PHE A 60 -6.10 29.58 0.94
CA PHE A 60 -5.59 30.54 -0.05
C PHE A 60 -4.87 29.89 -1.23
N ASN A 61 -4.20 28.75 -1.02
CA ASN A 61 -3.50 28.02 -2.08
C ASN A 61 -4.35 26.92 -2.74
N TRP A 62 -5.65 26.83 -2.41
CA TRP A 62 -6.51 25.80 -3.00
C TRP A 62 -6.67 26.04 -4.50
N PRO A 63 -6.30 25.07 -5.36
CA PRO A 63 -6.40 25.25 -6.79
C PRO A 63 -7.87 25.28 -7.23
N VAL A 64 -8.21 26.23 -8.10
CA VAL A 64 -9.57 26.37 -8.66
C VAL A 64 -9.92 25.20 -9.58
N GLU A 65 -8.92 24.67 -10.29
CA GLU A 65 -9.07 23.51 -11.17
C GLU A 65 -8.38 22.28 -10.59
N ALA A 66 -9.01 21.11 -10.75
CA ALA A 66 -8.41 19.85 -10.33
C ALA A 66 -7.19 19.53 -11.21
N PHE A 67 -6.13 19.02 -10.58
CA PHE A 67 -4.94 18.62 -11.33
C PHE A 67 -5.25 17.45 -12.27
N PRO A 68 -4.86 17.53 -13.55
CA PRO A 68 -5.09 16.45 -14.51
C PRO A 68 -4.35 15.19 -14.08
N THR A 69 -5.00 14.04 -14.28
CA THR A 69 -4.39 12.75 -14.01
C THR A 69 -3.30 12.43 -15.05
N PRO A 70 -2.29 11.59 -14.75
CA PRO A 70 -1.24 11.21 -15.71
C PRO A 70 -1.81 10.68 -17.03
N ASP A 71 -2.96 10.01 -16.96
CA ASP A 71 -3.67 9.48 -18.13
C ASP A 71 -4.21 10.63 -19.00
N GLU A 72 -4.83 11.66 -18.42
CA GLU A 72 -5.34 12.85 -19.13
C GLU A 72 -4.25 13.74 -19.75
N VAL A 73 -3.06 13.81 -19.11
CA VAL A 73 -1.91 14.55 -19.65
C VAL A 73 -1.35 13.83 -20.89
N ASN A 74 -1.30 12.49 -20.88
CA ASN A 74 -0.82 11.71 -22.01
C ASN A 74 -1.74 11.83 -23.25
N TYR A 75 -3.06 11.96 -23.04
CA TYR A 75 -4.02 12.25 -24.12
C TYR A 75 -3.82 13.63 -24.75
N ARG A 76 -3.38 14.65 -24.00
CA ARG A 76 -3.13 15.99 -24.56
C ARG A 76 -1.88 16.08 -25.43
N HIS A 77 -0.91 15.19 -25.26
CA HIS A 77 0.35 15.20 -26.03
C HIS A 77 0.29 14.45 -27.36
N HIS A 78 -0.75 13.65 -27.61
CA HIS A 78 -1.04 13.12 -28.94
C HIS A 78 -2.13 13.98 -29.61
N PRO A 79 -1.78 14.99 -30.42
CA PRO A 79 -2.78 15.69 -31.20
C PRO A 79 -3.42 14.71 -32.18
N ILE A 80 -4.74 14.63 -32.08
CA ILE A 80 -5.72 14.11 -33.05
C ILE A 80 -5.09 13.85 -34.42
N LEU A 81 -4.73 12.58 -34.70
CA LEU A 81 -4.63 12.11 -36.07
C LEU A 81 -6.07 11.98 -36.57
N THR A 82 -6.52 13.00 -37.30
CA THR A 82 -7.63 13.04 -38.26
C THR A 82 -8.79 12.06 -37.98
N VAL A 83 -9.81 12.54 -37.28
CA VAL A 83 -11.09 11.82 -37.10
C VAL A 83 -11.82 11.76 -38.44
N CYS A 84 -11.99 10.54 -38.98
CA CYS A 84 -13.08 10.23 -39.90
C CYS A 84 -14.42 10.35 -39.15
N PRO A 85 -15.47 10.97 -39.71
CA PRO A 85 -16.70 11.31 -38.99
C PRO A 85 -17.70 10.13 -38.94
N SER A 86 -17.27 8.97 -38.43
CA SER A 86 -18.17 7.82 -38.21
C SER A 86 -17.97 7.07 -36.90
N LEU A 87 -17.15 7.59 -35.97
CA LEU A 87 -16.93 6.99 -34.65
C LEU A 87 -17.32 7.93 -33.51
N SER A 88 -18.51 8.52 -33.60
CA SER A 88 -19.13 9.28 -32.50
C SER A 88 -19.80 8.33 -31.50
N LEU A 89 -19.04 7.44 -30.84
CA LEU A 89 -19.52 6.72 -29.64
C LEU A 89 -18.37 6.02 -28.85
N SER A 90 -17.57 6.74 -28.07
CA SER A 90 -16.78 6.13 -26.97
C SER A 90 -16.31 7.10 -25.89
N LEU A 91 -16.98 8.25 -25.74
CA LEU A 91 -16.76 9.15 -24.61
C LEU A 91 -17.46 8.57 -23.36
N SER A 92 -16.86 7.55 -22.74
CA SER A 92 -17.01 7.07 -21.34
C SER A 92 -17.01 5.54 -21.21
N ASP A 93 -15.86 4.90 -21.40
CA ASP A 93 -15.58 3.64 -20.70
C ASP A 93 -14.78 3.92 -19.41
N THR A 94 -15.26 4.84 -18.59
CA THR A 94 -14.77 4.97 -17.22
C THR A 94 -15.32 3.79 -16.43
N ILE A 95 -14.45 2.83 -16.07
CA ILE A 95 -14.80 1.70 -15.22
C ILE A 95 -15.59 2.23 -14.02
N PRO A 96 -16.86 1.84 -13.80
CA PRO A 96 -17.68 2.46 -12.76
C PRO A 96 -17.07 2.19 -11.38
N LEU A 97 -17.02 3.21 -10.51
CA LEU A 97 -16.44 3.11 -9.15
C LEU A 97 -17.00 1.93 -8.36
N ARG A 98 -18.29 1.63 -8.53
CA ARG A 98 -18.96 0.47 -7.92
C ARG A 98 -18.23 -0.84 -8.25
N ARG A 99 -17.79 -1.03 -9.49
CA ARG A 99 -17.06 -2.24 -9.91
C ARG A 99 -15.69 -2.34 -9.23
N SER A 100 -15.03 -1.21 -8.97
CA SER A 100 -13.77 -1.17 -8.22
C SER A 100 -13.96 -1.48 -6.74
N VAL A 101 -15.01 -0.93 -6.11
CA VAL A 101 -15.33 -1.15 -4.69
C VAL A 101 -15.78 -2.59 -4.41
N PHE A 102 -16.54 -3.20 -5.31
CA PHE A 102 -16.94 -4.61 -5.19
C PHE A 102 -15.91 -5.60 -5.76
N SER A 103 -14.71 -5.12 -6.10
CA SER A 103 -13.63 -5.98 -6.56
C SER A 103 -13.13 -6.86 -5.41
N PRO A 104 -12.91 -8.16 -5.62
CA PRO A 104 -12.39 -9.06 -4.58
C PRO A 104 -11.02 -8.60 -4.04
N ILE A 105 -10.18 -7.96 -4.87
CA ILE A 105 -8.88 -7.42 -4.42
C ILE A 105 -9.09 -6.35 -3.35
N PHE A 106 -10.04 -5.43 -3.58
CA PHE A 106 -10.39 -4.36 -2.63
C PHE A 106 -11.02 -4.93 -1.34
N LEU A 107 -11.90 -5.92 -1.44
CA LEU A 107 -12.51 -6.54 -0.26
C LEU A 107 -11.49 -7.27 0.61
N TRP A 108 -10.57 -8.04 0.00
CA TRP A 108 -9.51 -8.71 0.75
C TRP A 108 -8.48 -7.74 1.34
N SER A 109 -8.20 -6.61 0.66
CA SER A 109 -7.35 -5.55 1.22
C SER A 109 -8.04 -4.80 2.35
N LEU A 110 -9.37 -4.60 2.32
CA LEU A 110 -10.13 -4.08 3.45
C LEU A 110 -10.01 -4.97 4.68
N VAL A 111 -10.16 -6.29 4.53
CA VAL A 111 -10.01 -7.24 5.65
C VAL A 111 -8.59 -7.17 6.22
N THR A 112 -7.58 -7.26 5.36
CA THR A 112 -6.16 -7.23 5.77
C THR A 112 -5.81 -5.91 6.46
N MET A 113 -6.27 -4.78 5.91
CA MET A 113 -6.04 -3.46 6.47
C MET A 113 -6.76 -3.28 7.80
N GLY A 114 -8.06 -3.59 7.86
CA GLY A 114 -8.87 -3.40 9.07
C GLY A 114 -8.35 -4.23 10.25
N MET A 115 -8.00 -5.49 10.00
CA MET A 115 -7.39 -6.39 10.97
C MET A 115 -6.03 -5.86 11.48
N THR A 116 -5.14 -5.47 10.55
CA THR A 116 -3.82 -4.92 10.91
C THR A 116 -3.96 -3.64 11.72
N GLN A 117 -4.84 -2.73 11.29
CA GLN A 117 -5.09 -1.45 11.95
C GLN A 117 -5.67 -1.62 13.34
N LEU A 118 -6.66 -2.50 13.51
CA LEU A 118 -7.22 -2.80 14.82
C LEU A 118 -6.13 -3.23 15.80
N ARG A 119 -5.21 -4.11 15.38
CA ARG A 119 -4.10 -4.56 16.23
C ARG A 119 -3.14 -3.43 16.58
N ILE A 120 -2.71 -2.65 15.60
CA ILE A 120 -1.76 -1.54 15.77
C ILE A 120 -2.34 -0.48 16.71
N ILE A 121 -3.62 -0.14 16.52
CA ILE A 121 -4.33 0.89 17.29
C ILE A 121 -4.63 0.38 18.70
N PHE A 122 -5.03 -0.89 18.86
CA PHE A 122 -5.18 -1.51 20.17
C PHE A 122 -3.88 -1.47 20.94
N TYR A 123 -2.77 -1.92 20.33
CA TYR A 123 -1.47 -1.89 21.01
C TYR A 123 -1.11 -0.48 21.43
N MET A 124 -1.23 0.51 20.54
CA MET A 124 -0.96 1.91 20.87
C MET A 124 -1.82 2.43 22.04
N GLY A 125 -3.11 2.08 22.07
CA GLY A 125 -4.03 2.49 23.14
C GLY A 125 -3.81 1.78 24.47
N ALA A 126 -3.39 0.50 24.43
CA ALA A 126 -3.22 -0.34 25.61
C ALA A 126 -1.78 -0.36 26.16
N MET A 127 -0.79 0.04 25.37
CA MET A 127 0.64 -0.15 25.68
C MET A 127 1.05 0.35 27.06
N ASN A 128 0.62 1.54 27.47
CA ASN A 128 0.98 2.07 28.78
C ASN A 128 0.47 1.17 29.93
N LYS A 129 -0.77 0.65 29.80
CA LYS A 129 -1.35 -0.28 30.77
C LYS A 129 -0.73 -1.68 30.68
N MET A 130 -0.38 -2.15 29.49
CA MET A 130 0.35 -3.40 29.32
C MET A 130 1.75 -3.33 29.97
N LEU A 131 2.46 -2.22 29.81
CA LEU A 131 3.75 -1.99 30.45
C LEU A 131 3.63 -1.87 31.96
N GLU A 132 2.58 -1.21 32.46
CA GLU A 132 2.28 -1.12 33.89
C GLU A 132 2.03 -2.52 34.48
N PHE A 133 1.22 -3.34 33.79
CA PHE A 133 0.99 -4.74 34.17
C PHE A 133 2.29 -5.56 34.13
N LEU A 134 3.14 -5.35 33.14
CA LEU A 134 4.40 -6.08 32.98
C LEU A 134 5.44 -5.76 34.08
N VAL A 135 5.38 -4.56 34.66
CA VAL A 135 6.22 -4.20 35.83
C VAL A 135 5.58 -4.70 37.13
N THR A 136 4.27 -4.51 37.28
CA THR A 136 3.56 -4.82 38.54
C THR A 136 3.15 -6.29 38.69
N HIS A 137 3.14 -7.07 37.61
CA HIS A 137 2.62 -8.44 37.53
C HIS A 137 1.21 -8.58 38.12
N GLY A 138 0.40 -7.53 38.04
CA GLY A 138 -0.96 -7.50 38.60
C GLY A 138 -1.03 -7.39 40.13
N ASN A 139 0.08 -7.10 40.83
CA ASN A 139 0.10 -6.95 42.28
C ASN A 139 0.48 -5.51 42.72
N PRO A 140 -0.51 -4.62 42.96
CA PRO A 140 -0.28 -3.21 43.27
C PRO A 140 -0.05 -2.93 44.77
N HIS A 141 0.50 -3.88 45.55
CA HIS A 141 0.49 -3.77 47.01
C HIS A 141 1.63 -2.94 47.65
N SER A 142 2.66 -2.53 46.90
CA SER A 142 3.73 -1.68 47.44
C SER A 142 3.86 -0.35 46.68
N SER A 143 3.86 0.76 47.43
CA SER A 143 4.00 2.11 46.88
C SER A 143 5.29 2.30 46.07
N GLU A 144 6.37 1.58 46.41
CA GLU A 144 7.63 1.61 45.65
C GLU A 144 7.49 1.04 44.23
N LEU A 145 6.72 -0.04 44.07
CA LEU A 145 6.48 -0.69 42.77
C LEU A 145 5.64 0.18 41.84
N ILE A 146 4.70 0.96 42.39
CA ILE A 146 3.89 1.92 41.63
C ILE A 146 4.79 3.02 41.07
N VAL A 147 5.67 3.58 41.89
CA VAL A 147 6.63 4.63 41.46
C VAL A 147 7.62 4.07 40.42
N GLU A 148 8.07 2.84 40.58
CA GLU A 148 8.92 2.17 39.58
C GLU A 148 8.18 1.95 38.25
N ALA A 149 6.94 1.47 38.30
CA ALA A 149 6.09 1.26 37.13
C ALA A 149 5.88 2.57 36.37
N GLU A 150 5.53 3.66 37.05
CA GLU A 150 5.37 4.97 36.42
C GLU A 150 6.64 5.44 35.69
N LYS A 151 7.82 5.28 36.32
CA LYS A 151 9.11 5.63 35.70
C LYS A 151 9.39 4.79 34.45
N LYS A 152 9.20 3.46 34.54
CA LYS A 152 9.41 2.53 33.41
C LYS A 152 8.43 2.80 32.29
N VAL A 153 7.13 2.90 32.58
CA VAL A 153 6.09 3.23 31.59
C VAL A 153 6.40 4.55 30.91
N SER A 154 6.77 5.59 31.67
CA SER A 154 7.15 6.89 31.13
C SER A 154 8.33 6.82 30.15
N PHE A 155 9.38 6.06 30.51
CA PHE A 155 10.57 5.86 29.68
C PHE A 155 10.26 5.10 28.38
N TYR A 156 9.58 3.95 28.47
CA TYR A 156 9.23 3.14 27.31
C TYR A 156 8.21 3.84 26.40
N SER A 157 7.26 4.58 26.96
CA SER A 157 6.29 5.39 26.20
C SER A 157 6.98 6.50 25.39
N SER A 158 8.01 7.13 25.96
CA SER A 158 8.84 8.11 25.25
C SER A 158 9.65 7.48 24.11
N ILE A 159 10.26 6.31 24.36
CA ILE A 159 10.98 5.55 23.32
C ILE A 159 10.02 5.17 22.19
N PHE A 160 8.86 4.60 22.52
CA PHE A 160 7.86 4.22 21.54
C PHE A 160 7.43 5.41 20.67
N GLY A 161 7.11 6.55 21.29
CA GLY A 161 6.73 7.75 20.55
C GLY A 161 7.84 8.29 19.65
N THR A 162 9.10 8.25 20.10
CA THR A 162 10.26 8.65 19.28
C THR A 162 10.50 7.70 18.12
N LEU A 163 10.35 6.38 18.35
CA LEU A 163 10.51 5.36 17.32
C LEU A 163 9.50 5.53 16.18
N GLN A 164 8.34 6.15 16.42
CA GLN A 164 7.38 6.40 15.34
C GLN A 164 7.92 7.30 14.21
N LEU A 165 8.98 8.08 14.45
CA LEU A 165 9.67 8.81 13.38
C LEU A 165 10.26 7.88 12.33
N LEU A 166 10.56 6.62 12.68
CA LEU A 166 11.01 5.61 11.70
C LEU A 166 9.94 5.33 10.63
N CYS A 167 8.65 5.67 10.85
CA CYS A 167 7.63 5.65 9.80
C CYS A 167 8.02 6.51 8.59
N LEU A 168 8.69 7.65 8.80
CA LEU A 168 9.13 8.53 7.71
C LEU A 168 10.17 7.87 6.79
N VAL A 169 10.96 6.94 7.32
CA VAL A 169 12.01 6.23 6.58
C VAL A 169 11.51 4.90 6.03
N THR A 170 10.72 4.17 6.82
CA THR A 170 10.19 2.85 6.46
C THR A 170 9.15 2.92 5.34
N CYS A 171 8.29 3.96 5.31
CA CYS A 171 7.29 4.12 4.25
C CYS A 171 7.92 4.29 2.85
N PRO A 172 8.92 5.17 2.64
CA PRO A 172 9.66 5.21 1.37
C PRO A 172 10.43 3.92 1.07
N LEU A 173 11.00 3.25 2.07
CA LEU A 173 11.77 2.03 1.87
C LEU A 173 10.93 0.90 1.26
N ILE A 174 9.71 0.68 1.76
CA ILE A 174 8.83 -0.35 1.20
C ILE A 174 8.26 0.05 -0.16
N GLY A 175 7.96 1.34 -0.37
CA GLY A 175 7.55 1.86 -1.68
C GLY A 175 8.66 1.64 -2.72
N TYR A 176 9.91 1.89 -2.32
CA TYR A 176 11.08 1.60 -3.13
C TYR A 176 11.25 0.10 -3.40
N ILE A 177 11.03 -0.79 -2.42
CA ILE A 177 11.08 -2.26 -2.63
C ILE A 177 9.98 -2.71 -3.61
N MET A 178 8.77 -2.13 -3.52
CA MET A 178 7.67 -2.42 -4.44
C MET A 178 7.96 -1.97 -5.88
N ASP A 179 8.73 -0.88 -6.03
CA ASP A 179 9.13 -0.31 -7.33
C ASP A 179 10.49 -0.83 -7.86
N TRP A 180 11.38 -1.40 -7.01
CA TRP A 180 12.76 -1.78 -7.35
C TRP A 180 12.82 -2.74 -8.55
N ARG A 181 12.02 -3.82 -8.53
CA ARG A 181 12.05 -4.85 -9.59
C ARG A 181 11.50 -4.35 -10.92
N MET A 182 10.74 -3.26 -10.92
CA MET A 182 10.22 -2.64 -12.14
C MET A 182 11.31 -1.85 -12.89
N LYS A 183 12.25 -1.22 -12.17
CA LYS A 183 13.41 -0.54 -12.77
C LYS A 183 14.32 -1.52 -13.49
N GLU A 184 14.64 -2.66 -12.88
CA GLU A 184 15.43 -3.73 -13.52
C GLU A 184 14.80 -4.17 -14.85
N CYS A 185 13.48 -4.36 -14.89
CA CYS A 185 12.78 -4.78 -16.10
C CYS A 185 12.73 -3.69 -17.18
N VAL A 186 12.56 -2.41 -16.81
CA VAL A 186 12.57 -1.29 -17.77
C VAL A 186 13.98 -1.05 -18.32
N ASP A 187 15.01 -1.20 -17.49
CA ASP A 187 16.40 -1.07 -17.92
C ASP A 187 16.83 -2.23 -18.83
N GLU A 188 16.35 -3.46 -18.60
CA GLU A 188 16.53 -4.56 -19.56
C GLU A 188 15.74 -4.33 -20.85
N THR A 189 14.47 -3.92 -20.76
CA THR A 189 13.67 -3.60 -21.96
C THR A 189 14.35 -2.49 -22.78
N ARG A 190 14.90 -1.45 -22.15
CA ARG A 190 15.64 -0.37 -22.84
C ARG A 190 16.88 -0.88 -23.56
N LYS A 191 17.59 -1.86 -22.98
CA LYS A 191 18.73 -2.52 -23.63
C LYS A 191 18.29 -3.38 -24.83
N ASP A 192 17.14 -4.04 -24.72
CA ASP A 192 16.59 -4.88 -25.81
C ASP A 192 15.93 -4.06 -26.94
N THR A 193 15.37 -2.88 -26.62
CA THR A 193 14.69 -2.01 -27.59
C THR A 193 15.66 -1.29 -28.53
N GLU A 194 16.97 -1.29 -28.25
CA GLU A 194 17.99 -0.91 -29.24
C GLU A 194 18.12 -1.95 -30.37
N THR A 195 17.53 -3.16 -30.24
CA THR A 195 17.68 -4.24 -31.24
C THR A 195 16.37 -4.74 -31.88
N GLU A 196 15.18 -4.71 -31.26
CA GLU A 196 13.96 -5.22 -31.95
C GLU A 196 12.64 -4.47 -31.65
N LYS A 197 11.95 -4.08 -32.74
CA LYS A 197 10.56 -3.56 -32.73
C LYS A 197 9.57 -4.73 -32.60
N ARG A 198 8.97 -4.94 -31.42
CA ARG A 198 7.78 -5.80 -31.24
C ARG A 198 6.48 -4.98 -31.08
N PRO A 199 5.30 -5.52 -31.43
CA PRO A 199 4.04 -4.77 -31.48
C PRO A 199 3.49 -4.43 -30.09
N ALA A 200 2.73 -3.35 -30.04
CA ALA A 200 2.61 -2.44 -28.89
C ALA A 200 1.68 -2.84 -27.72
N ASP A 201 1.23 -4.10 -27.57
CA ASP A 201 0.23 -4.47 -26.54
C ASP A 201 0.69 -5.53 -25.50
N GLY A 202 1.83 -6.19 -25.71
CA GLY A 202 2.47 -7.08 -24.74
C GLY A 202 3.13 -6.42 -23.51
N PRO A 203 3.81 -5.26 -23.61
CA PRO A 203 4.64 -4.73 -22.52
C PRO A 203 3.87 -4.10 -21.36
N THR A 204 2.60 -3.73 -21.55
CA THR A 204 1.75 -3.12 -20.50
C THR A 204 1.26 -4.17 -19.50
N ARG A 205 0.95 -5.37 -19.99
CA ARG A 205 0.39 -6.47 -19.20
C ARG A 205 1.46 -7.18 -18.36
N ASP A 206 2.68 -7.27 -18.86
CA ASP A 206 3.83 -7.77 -18.10
C ASP A 206 4.17 -6.86 -16.91
N LYS A 207 4.13 -5.54 -17.12
CA LYS A 207 4.26 -4.56 -16.02
C LYS A 207 3.17 -4.74 -14.97
N LYS A 208 1.93 -5.03 -15.37
CA LYS A 208 0.82 -5.27 -14.44
C LYS A 208 1.03 -6.54 -13.60
N ILE A 209 1.41 -7.65 -14.24
CA ILE A 209 1.71 -8.93 -13.57
C ILE A 209 2.88 -8.74 -12.57
N GLN A 210 3.91 -8.01 -12.97
CA GLN A 210 5.07 -7.76 -12.11
C GLN A 210 4.73 -6.86 -10.91
N LYS A 211 3.97 -5.78 -11.11
CA LYS A 211 3.49 -4.92 -10.01
C LYS A 211 2.65 -5.70 -8.99
N ILE A 212 1.73 -6.55 -9.46
CA ILE A 212 0.94 -7.44 -8.59
C ILE A 212 1.85 -8.42 -7.84
N THR A 213 2.89 -8.95 -8.50
CA THR A 213 3.86 -9.87 -7.86
C THR A 213 4.65 -9.18 -6.75
N ASN A 214 5.14 -7.97 -6.99
CA ASN A 214 5.85 -7.18 -6.00
C ASN A 214 4.94 -6.82 -4.82
N ALA A 215 3.71 -6.38 -5.10
CA ALA A 215 2.72 -6.10 -4.07
C ALA A 215 2.41 -7.33 -3.22
N MET A 216 2.18 -8.50 -3.85
CA MET A 216 1.97 -9.77 -3.14
C MET A 216 3.13 -10.10 -2.19
N ARG A 217 4.38 -9.98 -2.65
CA ARG A 217 5.57 -10.21 -1.80
C ARG A 217 5.65 -9.22 -0.64
N ALA A 218 5.37 -7.94 -0.89
CA ALA A 218 5.36 -6.91 0.14
C ALA A 218 4.27 -7.17 1.21
N PHE A 219 3.08 -7.63 0.82
CA PHE A 219 2.04 -8.02 1.76
C PHE A 219 2.41 -9.28 2.56
N ILE A 220 3.04 -10.29 1.95
CA ILE A 220 3.52 -11.48 2.69
C ILE A 220 4.54 -11.05 3.74
N PHE A 221 5.52 -10.25 3.34
CA PHE A 221 6.54 -9.74 4.26
C PHE A 221 5.93 -8.91 5.40
N THR A 222 4.99 -8.02 5.09
CA THR A 222 4.30 -7.20 6.09
C THR A 222 3.48 -8.04 7.07
N ASN A 223 2.77 -9.07 6.59
CA ASN A 223 2.02 -9.98 7.46
C ASN A 223 2.93 -10.87 8.32
N LEU A 224 4.11 -11.28 7.81
CA LEU A 224 5.11 -12.00 8.61
C LEU A 224 5.65 -11.11 9.74
N LEU A 225 5.94 -9.84 9.46
CA LEU A 225 6.33 -8.87 10.49
C LEU A 225 5.20 -8.61 11.50
N LEU A 226 3.94 -8.57 11.06
CA LEU A 226 2.77 -8.46 11.93
C LEU A 226 2.61 -9.67 12.85
N LEU A 227 2.85 -10.88 12.36
CA LEU A 227 2.86 -12.09 13.18
C LEU A 227 4.01 -12.07 14.18
N LEU A 228 5.22 -11.71 13.75
CA LEU A 228 6.38 -11.59 14.63
C LEU A 228 6.13 -10.56 15.73
N PHE A 229 5.63 -9.38 15.37
CA PHE A 229 5.17 -8.36 16.32
C PHE A 229 4.21 -8.97 17.34
N GLY A 230 3.25 -9.76 16.84
CA GLY A 230 2.26 -10.37 17.68
C GLY A 230 2.76 -11.44 18.64
N VAL A 231 3.69 -12.27 18.20
CA VAL A 231 4.35 -13.26 19.05
C VAL A 231 5.21 -12.56 20.10
N CYS A 232 5.93 -11.49 19.73
CA CYS A 232 6.69 -10.70 20.70
C CYS A 232 5.80 -10.06 21.77
N CYS A 233 4.57 -9.65 21.45
CA CYS A 233 3.60 -9.13 22.44
C CYS A 233 3.06 -10.18 23.42
N LEU A 234 3.23 -11.48 23.16
CA LEU A 234 2.84 -12.56 24.08
C LEU A 234 3.93 -12.88 25.10
N ILE A 235 5.14 -12.35 24.92
CA ILE A 235 6.29 -12.64 25.77
C ILE A 235 6.42 -11.53 26.81
N ASP A 236 6.32 -11.91 28.07
CA ASP A 236 6.46 -11.00 29.21
C ASP A 236 7.94 -10.66 29.46
N ASN A 237 8.49 -9.77 28.63
CA ASN A 237 9.87 -9.32 28.73
C ASN A 237 10.00 -7.82 28.44
N LEU A 238 10.41 -7.03 29.44
CA LEU A 238 10.53 -5.57 29.34
C LEU A 238 11.52 -5.13 28.25
N PRO A 239 12.75 -5.68 28.16
CA PRO A 239 13.68 -5.35 27.07
C PRO A 239 13.14 -5.67 25.67
N LEU A 240 12.44 -6.80 25.51
CA LEU A 240 11.84 -7.22 24.24
C LEU A 240 10.79 -6.22 23.71
N GLN A 241 10.20 -5.39 24.59
CA GLN A 241 9.25 -4.36 24.17
C GLN A 241 9.87 -3.37 23.19
N ILE A 242 11.19 -3.09 23.26
CA ILE A 242 11.84 -2.23 22.26
C ILE A 242 11.74 -2.85 20.85
N LEU A 243 11.92 -4.16 20.74
CA LEU A 243 11.72 -4.87 19.47
C LEU A 243 10.26 -4.80 19.02
N THR A 244 9.30 -4.93 19.94
CA THR A 244 7.86 -4.78 19.59
C THR A 244 7.55 -3.39 19.05
N PHE A 245 8.18 -2.34 19.58
CA PHE A 245 7.99 -0.95 19.14
C PHE A 245 8.52 -0.74 17.72
N ILE A 246 9.69 -1.31 17.43
CA ILE A 246 10.29 -1.27 16.09
C ILE A 246 9.38 -2.02 15.11
N LEU A 247 8.98 -3.25 15.45
CA LEU A 247 8.12 -4.07 14.59
C LEU A 247 6.76 -3.40 14.36
N HIS A 248 6.13 -2.85 15.40
CA HIS A 248 4.90 -2.06 15.31
C HIS A 248 5.04 -0.90 14.32
N THR A 249 6.10 -0.11 14.49
CA THR A 249 6.35 1.06 13.65
C THR A 249 6.54 0.67 12.18
N VAL A 250 7.34 -0.37 11.92
CA VAL A 250 7.60 -0.87 10.57
C VAL A 250 6.31 -1.38 9.92
N VAL A 251 5.54 -2.21 10.62
CA VAL A 251 4.28 -2.77 10.09
C VAL A 251 3.26 -1.68 9.81
N ARG A 252 3.16 -0.67 10.69
CA ARG A 252 2.28 0.49 10.50
C ARG A 252 2.61 1.26 9.23
N GLY A 253 3.89 1.53 8.99
CA GLY A 253 4.31 2.19 7.76
C GLY A 253 4.04 1.33 6.53
N PHE A 254 4.38 0.05 6.61
CA PHE A 254 4.31 -0.86 5.48
C PHE A 254 2.90 -1.14 4.99
N ILE A 255 1.93 -1.35 5.89
CA ILE A 255 0.57 -1.71 5.47
C ILE A 255 -0.08 -0.63 4.62
N HIS A 256 0.08 0.64 4.99
CA HIS A 256 -0.46 1.76 4.23
C HIS A 256 0.22 1.90 2.86
N SER A 257 1.55 1.77 2.81
CA SER A 257 2.31 1.81 1.55
C SER A 257 1.96 0.63 0.64
N CYS A 258 1.80 -0.58 1.17
CA CYS A 258 1.43 -1.77 0.40
C CYS A 258 0.04 -1.62 -0.24
N CYS A 259 -0.95 -1.13 0.49
CA CYS A 259 -2.28 -0.83 -0.05
C CYS A 259 -2.22 0.24 -1.14
N GLY A 260 -1.46 1.33 -0.91
CA GLY A 260 -1.25 2.38 -1.90
C GLY A 260 -0.65 1.83 -3.20
N GLY A 261 0.44 1.07 -3.11
CA GLY A 261 1.07 0.51 -4.31
C GLY A 261 0.23 -0.58 -5.01
N LEU A 262 -0.54 -1.38 -4.26
CA LEU A 262 -1.49 -2.33 -4.86
C LEU A 262 -2.59 -1.61 -5.65
N TYR A 263 -3.16 -0.54 -5.10
CA TYR A 263 -4.21 0.21 -5.77
C TYR A 263 -3.70 0.94 -7.01
N ALA A 264 -2.46 1.45 -6.95
CA ALA A 264 -1.80 2.04 -8.12
C ALA A 264 -1.47 1.00 -9.21
N ALA A 265 -1.40 -0.29 -8.86
CA ALA A 265 -1.18 -1.39 -9.80
C ALA A 265 -2.47 -1.93 -10.44
N VAL A 266 -3.59 -1.91 -9.71
CA VAL A 266 -4.82 -2.60 -10.08
C VAL A 266 -5.90 -1.65 -10.61
N TYR A 267 -6.01 -0.44 -10.06
CA TYR A 267 -7.11 0.49 -10.33
C TYR A 267 -6.65 1.70 -11.14
N PRO A 268 -7.56 2.31 -11.93
CA PRO A 268 -7.26 3.52 -12.67
C PRO A 268 -6.96 4.70 -11.73
N SER A 269 -6.08 5.60 -12.16
CA SER A 269 -5.55 6.72 -11.36
C SER A 269 -6.65 7.67 -10.85
N ASN A 270 -7.74 7.84 -11.61
CA ASN A 270 -8.88 8.68 -11.25
C ASN A 270 -9.62 8.21 -9.97
N GLN A 271 -9.67 6.91 -9.70
CA GLN A 271 -10.40 6.35 -8.55
C GLN A 271 -9.52 6.08 -7.34
N PHE A 272 -8.21 6.29 -7.50
CA PHE A 272 -7.20 5.92 -6.54
C PHE A 272 -7.39 6.58 -5.16
N GLY A 273 -7.57 7.91 -5.15
CA GLY A 273 -7.77 8.67 -3.91
C GLY A 273 -9.05 8.24 -3.17
N THR A 274 -10.13 8.02 -3.91
CA THR A 274 -11.42 7.57 -3.35
C THR A 274 -11.32 6.18 -2.73
N LEU A 275 -10.62 5.24 -3.36
CA LEU A 275 -10.44 3.88 -2.83
C LEU A 275 -9.59 3.89 -1.54
N ILE A 276 -8.52 4.68 -1.50
CA ILE A 276 -7.69 4.83 -0.28
C ILE A 276 -8.51 5.48 0.85
N GLY A 277 -9.30 6.50 0.53
CA GLY A 277 -10.18 7.17 1.48
C GLY A 277 -11.23 6.21 2.04
N LEU A 278 -11.91 5.47 1.17
CA LEU A 278 -12.93 4.48 1.55
C LEU A 278 -12.32 3.35 2.40
N GLN A 279 -11.15 2.84 2.01
CA GLN A 279 -10.42 1.85 2.81
C GLN A 279 -10.12 2.39 4.21
N SER A 280 -9.60 3.61 4.29
CA SER A 280 -9.23 4.22 5.56
C SER A 280 -10.46 4.45 6.45
N MET A 281 -11.57 4.90 5.88
CA MET A 281 -12.84 5.08 6.59
C MET A 281 -13.37 3.76 7.17
N ILE A 282 -13.44 2.70 6.35
CA ILE A 282 -13.92 1.39 6.80
C ILE A 282 -12.97 0.81 7.86
N SER A 283 -11.66 0.92 7.64
CA SER A 283 -10.65 0.44 8.59
C SER A 283 -10.72 1.20 9.93
N ALA A 284 -11.05 2.50 9.91
CA ALA A 284 -11.25 3.28 11.12
C ALA A 284 -12.48 2.81 11.92
N VAL A 285 -13.58 2.46 11.25
CA VAL A 285 -14.77 1.88 11.91
C VAL A 285 -14.41 0.56 12.59
N ILE A 286 -13.64 -0.31 11.92
CA ILE A 286 -13.14 -1.55 12.52
C ILE A 286 -12.22 -1.25 13.70
N ALA A 287 -11.34 -0.24 13.56
CA ALA A 287 -10.44 0.17 14.64
C ALA A 287 -11.16 0.71 15.87
N LEU A 288 -12.41 1.18 15.78
CA LEU A 288 -13.20 1.57 16.96
C LEU A 288 -13.44 0.39 17.92
N LEU A 289 -13.36 -0.87 17.44
CA LEU A 289 -13.37 -2.07 18.28
C LEU A 289 -12.19 -2.12 19.28
N GLN A 290 -11.16 -1.28 19.09
CA GLN A 290 -10.09 -1.10 20.07
C GLN A 290 -10.62 -0.68 21.45
N GLN A 291 -11.66 0.17 21.51
CA GLN A 291 -12.21 0.65 22.78
C GLN A 291 -12.87 -0.47 23.61
N PRO A 292 -13.81 -1.26 23.09
CA PRO A 292 -14.37 -2.39 23.84
C PRO A 292 -13.30 -3.43 24.18
N LEU A 293 -12.33 -3.70 23.30
CA LEU A 293 -11.21 -4.59 23.62
C LEU A 293 -10.38 -4.06 24.81
N PHE A 294 -10.11 -2.76 24.86
CA PHE A 294 -9.41 -2.14 25.99
C PHE A 294 -10.21 -2.23 27.30
N VAL A 295 -11.53 -2.01 27.25
CA VAL A 295 -12.40 -2.18 28.41
C VAL A 295 -12.39 -3.61 28.92
N VAL A 296 -12.42 -4.61 28.03
CA VAL A 296 -12.32 -6.03 28.40
C VAL A 296 -10.96 -6.35 29.03
N MET A 297 -9.87 -5.78 28.49
CA MET A 297 -8.51 -5.96 29.02
C MET A 297 -8.38 -5.45 30.46
N VAL A 298 -8.83 -4.22 30.71
CA VAL A 298 -8.69 -3.59 32.03
C VAL A 298 -9.72 -4.12 33.02
N GLY A 299 -10.94 -4.40 32.55
CA GLY A 299 -12.04 -4.88 33.38
C GLY A 299 -11.97 -6.38 33.67
N SER A 300 -12.43 -7.20 32.73
CA SER A 300 -12.62 -8.64 32.94
C SER A 300 -11.32 -9.43 33.11
N LEU A 301 -10.24 -8.97 32.48
CA LEU A 301 -8.92 -9.63 32.50
C LEU A 301 -7.98 -9.05 33.57
N HIS A 302 -8.46 -8.14 34.42
CA HIS A 302 -7.66 -7.52 35.50
C HIS A 302 -6.31 -6.93 35.02
N GLY A 303 -6.24 -6.50 33.76
CA GLY A 303 -5.04 -5.94 33.15
C GLY A 303 -4.16 -6.93 32.39
N ASP A 304 -4.43 -8.24 32.44
CA ASP A 304 -3.68 -9.24 31.68
C ASP A 304 -3.97 -9.14 30.17
N PRO A 305 -2.98 -8.80 29.33
CA PRO A 305 -3.18 -8.64 27.90
C PRO A 305 -3.05 -9.96 27.11
N TYR A 306 -2.64 -11.07 27.73
CA TYR A 306 -2.26 -12.31 27.05
C TYR A 306 -3.36 -12.85 26.12
N TRP A 307 -4.58 -13.03 26.64
CA TRP A 307 -5.70 -13.62 25.89
C TRP A 307 -6.16 -12.76 24.72
N ILE A 308 -6.18 -11.43 24.91
CA ILE A 308 -6.54 -10.50 23.85
C ILE A 308 -5.45 -10.49 22.76
N ASN A 309 -4.17 -10.47 23.15
CA ASN A 309 -3.06 -10.54 22.21
C ASN A 309 -3.05 -11.86 21.44
N LEU A 310 -3.37 -12.99 22.09
CA LEU A 310 -3.47 -14.29 21.45
C LEU A 310 -4.60 -14.31 20.41
N GLY A 311 -5.78 -13.81 20.78
CA GLY A 311 -6.90 -13.63 19.86
C GLY A 311 -6.53 -12.77 18.65
N MET A 312 -5.79 -11.67 18.88
CA MET A 312 -5.30 -10.82 17.80
C MET A 312 -4.22 -11.48 16.93
N VAL A 313 -3.35 -12.34 17.48
CA VAL A 313 -2.42 -13.16 16.68
C VAL A 313 -3.19 -14.09 15.76
N LEU A 314 -4.17 -14.82 16.28
CA LEU A 314 -5.00 -15.72 15.48
C LEU A 314 -5.77 -14.95 14.40
N PHE A 315 -6.35 -13.80 14.76
CA PHE A 315 -7.03 -12.95 13.80
C PHE A 315 -6.06 -12.40 12.73
N SER A 316 -4.79 -12.14 13.08
CA SER A 316 -3.76 -11.66 12.16
C SER A 316 -3.45 -12.65 11.01
N LEU A 317 -3.78 -13.94 11.17
CA LEU A 317 -3.63 -14.94 10.12
C LEU A 317 -4.57 -14.67 8.92
N ALA A 318 -5.68 -13.98 9.14
CA ALA A 318 -6.58 -13.57 8.05
C ALA A 318 -5.89 -12.62 7.05
N GLY A 319 -4.83 -11.93 7.45
CA GLY A 319 -4.05 -11.05 6.57
C GLY A 319 -3.34 -11.78 5.42
N PHE A 320 -3.15 -13.11 5.51
CA PHE A 320 -2.58 -13.91 4.43
C PHE A 320 -3.59 -14.23 3.33
N LEU A 321 -4.90 -14.00 3.53
CA LEU A 321 -5.93 -14.25 2.53
C LEU A 321 -5.75 -13.38 1.28
N LEU A 322 -5.35 -12.11 1.45
CA LEU A 322 -5.08 -11.22 0.32
C LEU A 322 -3.89 -11.71 -0.54
N PRO A 323 -2.69 -11.98 0.00
CA PRO A 323 -1.59 -12.58 -0.75
C PRO A 323 -1.97 -13.88 -1.48
N VAL A 324 -2.71 -14.77 -0.80
CA VAL A 324 -3.16 -16.04 -1.39
C VAL A 324 -4.07 -15.76 -2.58
N TYR A 325 -5.03 -14.83 -2.44
CA TYR A 325 -5.89 -14.43 -3.54
C TYR A 325 -5.09 -13.79 -4.70
N LEU A 326 -4.13 -12.91 -4.41
CA LEU A 326 -3.26 -12.29 -5.41
C LEU A 326 -2.41 -13.33 -6.16
N PHE A 327 -1.99 -14.40 -5.49
CA PHE A 327 -1.28 -15.52 -6.12
C PHE A 327 -2.16 -16.23 -7.15
N TYR A 328 -3.41 -16.55 -6.80
CA TYR A 328 -4.37 -17.15 -7.74
C TYR A 328 -4.69 -16.19 -8.90
N HIS A 329 -4.93 -14.91 -8.61
CA HIS A 329 -5.21 -13.91 -9.62
C HIS A 329 -4.04 -13.72 -10.60
N ARG A 330 -2.80 -13.70 -10.09
CA ARG A 330 -1.58 -13.67 -10.92
C ARG A 330 -1.51 -14.89 -11.83
N ARG A 331 -1.78 -16.08 -11.31
CA ARG A 331 -1.72 -17.32 -12.10
C ARG A 331 -2.74 -17.30 -13.25
N HIS A 332 -3.94 -16.80 -12.99
CA HIS A 332 -4.97 -16.61 -14.01
C HIS A 332 -4.50 -15.65 -15.12
N LEU A 333 -3.93 -14.49 -14.75
CA LEU A 333 -3.43 -13.51 -15.71
C LEU A 333 -2.30 -14.05 -16.60
N ILE A 334 -1.43 -14.90 -16.04
CA ILE A 334 -0.35 -15.59 -16.78
C ILE A 334 -0.96 -16.59 -17.77
N GLN A 335 -1.94 -17.39 -17.35
CA GLN A 335 -2.61 -18.36 -18.22
C GLN A 335 -3.34 -17.68 -19.39
N GLU A 336 -4.06 -16.59 -19.13
CA GLU A 336 -4.70 -15.81 -20.19
C GLU A 336 -3.67 -15.21 -21.16
N LYS A 337 -2.47 -14.89 -20.68
CA LYS A 337 -1.39 -14.36 -21.53
C LYS A 337 -0.86 -15.46 -22.44
N GLU A 338 -0.53 -16.61 -21.87
CA GLU A 338 -0.06 -17.77 -22.64
C GLU A 338 -1.08 -18.22 -23.69
N ALA A 339 -2.38 -18.16 -23.38
CA ALA A 339 -3.43 -18.46 -24.34
C ALA A 339 -3.48 -17.46 -25.51
N GLN A 340 -3.31 -16.17 -25.23
CA GLN A 340 -3.25 -15.14 -26.26
C GLN A 340 -1.98 -15.23 -27.12
N ASP A 341 -0.82 -15.48 -26.51
CA ASP A 341 0.45 -15.65 -27.23
C ASP A 341 0.40 -16.89 -28.14
N LYS A 342 -0.22 -17.98 -27.67
CA LYS A 342 -0.49 -19.18 -28.50
C LYS A 342 -1.42 -18.88 -29.67
N ASN A 343 -2.50 -18.14 -29.45
CA ASN A 343 -3.43 -17.74 -30.50
C ASN A 343 -2.75 -16.84 -31.55
N ALA A 344 -1.93 -15.87 -31.13
CA ALA A 344 -1.19 -14.99 -32.02
C ALA A 344 -0.16 -15.75 -32.86
N THR A 345 0.60 -16.67 -32.23
CA THR A 345 1.58 -17.52 -32.93
C THR A 345 0.91 -18.49 -33.91
N GLY A 346 -0.30 -18.97 -33.58
CA GLY A 346 -1.14 -19.78 -34.47
C GLY A 346 -1.56 -19.02 -35.73
N GLN A 347 -2.08 -17.80 -35.56
CA GLN A 347 -2.47 -16.94 -36.68
C GLN A 347 -1.28 -16.56 -37.58
N GLU A 348 -0.11 -16.30 -37.00
CA GLU A 348 1.11 -15.98 -37.76
C GLU A 348 1.61 -17.18 -38.59
N ARG A 349 1.54 -18.40 -38.04
CA ARG A 349 1.85 -19.65 -38.77
C ARG A 349 0.87 -19.90 -39.92
N GLU A 350 -0.42 -19.65 -39.73
CA GLU A 350 -1.43 -19.79 -40.78
C GLU A 350 -1.21 -18.76 -41.91
N ALA A 351 -0.84 -17.53 -41.57
CA ALA A 351 -0.52 -16.48 -42.55
C ALA A 351 0.74 -16.79 -43.38
N LEU A 352 1.80 -17.32 -42.75
CA LEU A 352 3.02 -17.77 -43.44
C LEU A 352 2.74 -18.91 -44.40
N ASN A 353 1.97 -19.92 -43.97
CA ASN A 353 1.59 -21.05 -44.83
C ASN A 353 0.76 -20.59 -46.06
N HIS A 354 -0.15 -19.63 -45.88
CA HIS A 354 -0.91 -19.07 -47.01
C HIS A 354 -0.05 -18.26 -47.99
N SER A 355 0.99 -17.56 -47.50
CA SER A 355 1.94 -16.83 -48.35
C SER A 355 2.80 -17.78 -49.19
N GLU A 356 3.28 -18.88 -48.60
CA GLU A 356 4.03 -19.92 -49.34
C GLU A 356 3.18 -20.59 -50.43
N THR A 357 1.89 -20.85 -50.16
CA THR A 357 0.99 -21.42 -51.19
C THR A 357 0.70 -20.47 -52.37
N ASN A 358 0.82 -19.16 -52.19
CA ASN A 358 0.63 -18.17 -53.26
C ASN A 358 1.93 -17.81 -54.00
N GLY A 359 3.11 -18.14 -53.45
CA GLY A 359 4.42 -17.86 -54.04
C GLY A 359 4.89 -18.87 -55.10
N LEU A 360 4.24 -20.04 -55.20
CA LEU A 360 4.58 -21.12 -56.15
C LEU A 360 3.67 -21.15 -57.38
N LYS A 361 3.55 -20.03 -58.12
CA LYS A 361 3.11 -20.06 -59.53
C LYS A 361 4.34 -20.06 -60.42
N HIS A 362 4.84 -21.26 -60.74
CA HIS A 362 5.87 -21.50 -61.72
C HIS A 362 5.38 -20.99 -63.09
N ARG A 363 5.81 -19.79 -63.50
CA ARG A 363 5.64 -19.29 -64.88
C ARG A 363 6.60 -20.07 -65.77
N SER A 364 6.18 -21.24 -66.24
CA SER A 364 6.84 -21.94 -67.34
C SER A 364 6.44 -21.27 -68.65
N ASN A 365 7.28 -20.35 -69.16
CA ASN A 365 7.15 -19.86 -70.52
C ASN A 365 7.78 -20.90 -71.46
N GLY A 366 6.93 -21.70 -72.10
CA GLY A 366 7.30 -22.57 -73.21
C GLY A 366 7.75 -21.75 -74.41
N HIS A 367 8.98 -22.03 -74.87
CA HIS A 367 9.54 -21.53 -76.10
C HIS A 367 9.00 -22.41 -77.26
N SER A 368 8.12 -21.88 -78.10
CA SER A 368 7.77 -22.50 -79.39
C SER A 368 8.46 -21.73 -80.51
N ILE A 369 9.46 -22.39 -81.11
CA ILE A 369 10.07 -22.06 -82.38
C ILE A 369 9.03 -22.30 -83.49
N GLN A 370 8.84 -21.34 -84.40
CA GLN A 370 8.27 -21.65 -85.71
C GLN A 370 8.94 -20.78 -86.78
N GLU A 371 9.63 -21.48 -87.68
CA GLU A 371 10.17 -21.00 -88.95
C GLU A 371 9.03 -20.70 -89.94
N ALA A 372 9.15 -19.60 -90.69
CA ALA A 372 9.03 -19.49 -92.15
C ALA A 372 9.01 -18.01 -92.55
#